data_AF-A0AAJ5CIF6-F1
#
_entry.id   AF-A0AAJ5CIF6-F1
#
_cell.length_a   1.000
_cell.length_b   1.000
_cell.length_c   1.000
_cell.angle_alpha   90.00
_cell.angle_beta   90.00
_cell.angle_gamma   90.00
#
_symmetry.space_group_name_H-M   'P 1'
#
loop_
_entity.id
_entity.type
_entity.pdbx_description
1 polymer ?
#
loop_
_entity_poly.entity_id
_entity_poly.type
_entity_poly.pdbx_seq_one_letter_code
_entity_poly.pdbx_strand_id
1 'polypeptide(L)'
;MGEPEPVDLIHLADADGDRCIVRVTGRYQPGILTGHDTLRADVLVSTSFLDARLELYLLQRDLSAWEHELEGLVPGGNAGIGGGRGLELGLRLNEDQSVCVTINDPDRLSTFFWIRPQDDWIQDHRVRLDRLQQVWPSEVIETAPMVYEWSPDRRH
;
A
#
# COMPACT_ATOMS: atom_id res chain seq x y z
N MET A 1 7.62 24.38 -1.90
CA MET A 1 6.74 23.36 -2.49
C MET A 1 6.07 22.65 -1.35
N GLY A 2 4.73 22.63 -1.31
CA GLY A 2 4.01 21.83 -0.32
C GLY A 2 4.22 20.36 -0.62
N GLU A 3 4.16 19.52 0.40
CA GLU A 3 4.11 18.07 0.20
C GLU A 3 2.87 17.75 -0.66
N PRO A 4 2.97 16.84 -1.66
CA PRO A 4 1.82 16.40 -2.42
C PRO A 4 0.68 15.90 -1.53
N GLU A 5 -0.55 15.99 -2.04
CA GLU A 5 -1.72 15.50 -1.30
C GLU A 5 -1.58 13.98 -1.02
N PRO A 6 -1.97 13.50 0.18
CA PRO A 6 -2.00 12.08 0.46
C PRO A 6 -2.84 11.30 -0.55
N VAL A 7 -2.35 10.11 -0.92
CA VAL A 7 -3.02 9.22 -1.87
C VAL A 7 -3.29 7.88 -1.23
N ASP A 8 -4.54 7.42 -1.32
CA ASP A 8 -4.92 6.07 -0.90
C ASP A 8 -4.49 5.07 -1.96
N LEU A 9 -3.58 4.17 -1.61
CA LEU A 9 -3.19 3.02 -2.43
C LEU A 9 -4.24 1.90 -2.35
N ILE A 10 -4.67 1.60 -1.13
CA ILE A 10 -5.69 0.58 -0.84
C ILE A 10 -6.84 1.29 -0.13
N HIS A 11 -8.07 0.98 -0.52
CA HIS A 11 -9.27 1.46 0.15
C HIS A 11 -10.37 0.40 0.09
N LEU A 12 -10.40 -0.45 1.10
CA LEU A 12 -11.48 -1.40 1.32
C LEU A 12 -12.46 -0.82 2.32
N ALA A 13 -13.74 -0.83 2.00
CA ALA A 13 -14.81 -0.44 2.89
C ALA A 13 -16.08 -1.22 2.55
N ASP A 14 -16.89 -1.54 3.55
CA ASP A 14 -18.21 -2.12 3.35
C ASP A 14 -19.34 -1.23 3.88
N ALA A 15 -20.58 -1.73 3.72
CA ALA A 15 -21.78 -1.04 4.15
C ALA A 15 -21.99 -1.03 5.67
N ASP A 16 -21.34 -1.94 6.39
CA ASP A 16 -21.42 -2.05 7.85
C ASP A 16 -20.45 -1.06 8.54
N GLY A 17 -19.57 -0.43 7.75
CA GLY A 17 -18.65 0.62 8.17
C GLY A 17 -17.23 0.12 8.43
N ASP A 18 -16.99 -1.18 8.25
CA ASP A 18 -15.65 -1.75 8.36
C ASP A 18 -14.80 -1.25 7.19
N ARG A 19 -13.59 -0.77 7.48
CA ARG A 19 -12.67 -0.22 6.47
C ARG A 19 -11.21 -0.50 6.78
N CYS A 20 -10.44 -0.65 5.71
CA CYS A 20 -8.99 -0.73 5.71
C CYS A 20 -8.42 0.14 4.58
N ILE A 21 -7.65 1.17 4.95
CA ILE A 21 -7.06 2.11 4.00
C ILE A 21 -5.55 2.08 4.16
N VAL A 22 -4.81 2.00 3.05
CA VAL A 22 -3.37 2.28 3.03
C VAL A 22 -3.17 3.62 2.33
N ARG A 23 -2.82 4.65 3.10
CA ARG A 23 -2.66 6.02 2.63
C ARG A 23 -1.20 6.42 2.60
N VAL A 24 -0.64 6.66 1.43
CA VAL A 24 0.68 7.30 1.29
C VAL A 24 0.55 8.77 1.64
N THR A 25 1.38 9.22 2.58
CA THR A 25 1.37 10.57 3.12
C THR A 25 2.63 11.37 2.78
N GLY A 26 3.69 10.71 2.30
CA GLY A 26 4.93 11.39 1.96
C GLY A 26 6.08 10.44 1.62
N ARG A 27 7.29 11.02 1.57
CA ARG A 27 8.55 10.27 1.47
C ARG A 27 9.19 10.13 2.85
N TYR A 28 9.84 9.00 3.08
CA TYR A 28 10.72 8.80 4.22
C TYR A 28 12.07 9.44 3.91
N GLN A 29 12.52 10.39 4.74
CA GLN A 29 13.82 11.07 4.56
C GLN A 29 14.01 11.72 3.16
N PRO A 30 13.14 12.64 2.74
CA PRO A 30 13.25 13.29 1.44
C PRO A 30 14.59 14.00 1.28
N GLY A 31 15.29 13.69 0.18
CA GLY A 31 16.58 14.27 -0.18
C GLY A 31 17.78 13.42 0.23
N ILE A 32 17.55 12.36 1.01
CA ILE A 32 18.55 11.32 1.27
C ILE A 32 18.38 10.23 0.22
N LEU A 33 19.37 10.03 -0.64
CA LEU A 33 19.28 9.16 -1.82
C LEU A 33 18.71 7.75 -1.52
N THR A 34 19.19 7.11 -0.45
CA THR A 34 18.74 5.76 -0.06
C THR A 34 17.36 5.72 0.59
N GLY A 35 16.87 6.84 1.11
CA GLY A 35 15.57 6.96 1.77
C GLY A 35 14.50 7.57 0.86
N HIS A 36 14.88 8.44 -0.07
CA HIS A 36 13.99 9.34 -0.78
C HIS A 36 12.87 8.61 -1.54
N ASP A 37 13.15 7.44 -2.11
CA ASP A 37 12.15 6.62 -2.82
C ASP A 37 11.36 5.65 -1.93
N THR A 38 11.64 5.68 -0.64
CA THR A 38 10.77 5.05 0.36
C THR A 38 9.60 5.97 0.64
N LEU A 39 8.38 5.50 0.42
CA LEU A 39 7.15 6.18 0.75
C LEU A 39 6.77 5.86 2.19
N ARG A 40 6.34 6.90 2.92
CA ARG A 40 5.68 6.77 4.21
C ARG A 40 4.18 6.66 3.97
N ALA A 41 3.57 5.66 4.58
CA ALA A 41 2.13 5.41 4.53
C ALA A 41 1.55 5.13 5.91
N ASP A 42 0.25 5.34 6.04
CA ASP A 42 -0.54 4.93 7.18
C ASP A 42 -1.51 3.81 6.77
N VAL A 43 -1.57 2.74 7.56
CA VAL A 43 -2.64 1.76 7.53
C VAL A 43 -3.69 2.21 8.54
N LEU A 44 -4.85 2.63 8.02
CA LEU A 44 -6.00 3.10 8.80
C LEU A 44 -7.06 2.01 8.80
N VAL A 45 -7.40 1.50 9.98
CA VAL A 45 -8.35 0.42 10.16
C VAL A 45 -9.44 0.90 11.08
N SER A 46 -10.69 0.68 10.69
CA SER A 46 -11.83 0.91 11.57
C SER A 46 -12.81 -0.24 11.36
N THR A 47 -13.08 -0.97 12.42
CA THR A 47 -14.05 -2.06 12.48
C THR A 47 -14.82 -1.97 13.80
N SER A 48 -15.85 -2.81 13.96
CA SER A 48 -16.60 -2.92 15.23
C SER A 48 -15.76 -3.18 16.49
N PHE A 49 -14.54 -3.71 16.35
CA PHE A 49 -13.68 -4.09 17.47
C PHE A 49 -12.27 -3.47 17.43
N LEU A 50 -11.93 -2.73 16.37
CA LEU A 50 -10.61 -2.18 16.16
C LEU A 50 -10.69 -0.79 15.53
N ASP A 51 -10.02 0.19 16.13
CA ASP A 51 -9.75 1.48 15.50
C ASP A 51 -8.25 1.76 15.66
N ALA A 52 -7.52 1.73 14.55
CA ALA A 52 -6.06 1.76 14.56
C ALA A 52 -5.46 2.54 13.40
N ARG A 53 -4.32 3.16 13.68
CA ARG A 53 -3.42 3.76 12.70
C ARG A 53 -2.02 3.19 12.92
N LEU A 54 -1.49 2.52 11.92
CA LEU A 54 -0.15 1.93 11.92
C LEU A 54 0.69 2.53 10.80
N GLU A 55 1.99 2.71 11.03
CA GLU A 55 2.90 3.26 10.03
C GLU A 55 3.46 2.15 9.14
N LEU A 56 3.47 2.37 7.83
CA LEU A 56 4.00 1.47 6.83
C LEU A 56 5.02 2.20 5.96
N TYR A 57 6.10 1.51 5.60
CA TYR A 57 7.11 2.02 4.67
C TYR A 57 7.10 1.19 3.39
N LEU A 58 6.84 1.86 2.27
CA LEU A 58 6.69 1.25 0.96
C LEU A 58 7.83 1.67 0.06
N LEU A 59 8.42 0.70 -0.63
CA LEU A 59 9.39 0.89 -1.67
C LEU A 59 8.68 0.79 -3.01
N GLN A 60 9.27 1.39 -4.04
CA GLN A 60 8.71 1.35 -5.39
C GLN A 60 8.50 -0.10 -5.89
N ARG A 61 9.40 -1.03 -5.50
CA ARG A 61 9.23 -2.46 -5.80
C ARG A 61 8.02 -3.11 -5.11
N ASP A 62 7.59 -2.62 -3.94
CA ASP A 62 6.40 -3.17 -3.29
C ASP A 62 5.15 -2.72 -4.05
N LEU A 63 5.15 -1.52 -4.65
CA LEU A 63 4.07 -1.06 -5.52
C LEU A 63 3.96 -1.91 -6.79
N SER A 64 5.10 -2.24 -7.42
CA SER A 64 5.12 -3.14 -8.59
C SER A 64 4.71 -4.58 -8.22
N ALA A 65 5.14 -5.08 -7.06
CA ALA A 65 4.70 -6.39 -6.57
C ALA A 65 3.19 -6.40 -6.30
N TRP A 66 2.68 -5.35 -5.65
CA TRP A 66 1.26 -5.16 -5.41
C TRP A 66 0.43 -5.14 -6.69
N GLU A 67 0.87 -4.42 -7.72
CA GLU A 67 0.24 -4.42 -9.05
C GLU A 67 0.13 -5.83 -9.62
N HIS A 68 1.25 -6.56 -9.61
CA HIS A 68 1.33 -7.91 -10.15
C HIS A 68 0.42 -8.88 -9.38
N GLU A 69 0.41 -8.80 -8.05
CA GLU A 69 -0.45 -9.64 -7.21
C GLU A 69 -1.94 -9.30 -7.40
N LEU A 70 -2.29 -8.03 -7.61
CA LEU A 70 -3.67 -7.62 -7.98
C LEU A 70 -4.10 -8.14 -9.36
N GLU A 71 -3.19 -8.16 -10.35
CA GLU A 71 -3.48 -8.71 -11.68
C GLU A 71 -3.79 -10.21 -11.64
N GLY A 72 -3.07 -10.95 -10.80
CA GLY A 72 -3.25 -12.39 -10.61
C GLY A 72 -4.35 -12.79 -9.61
N LEU A 73 -5.01 -11.82 -8.96
CA LEU A 73 -5.93 -12.11 -7.87
C LEU A 73 -7.23 -12.75 -8.39
N VAL A 74 -7.47 -13.98 -7.95
CA VAL A 74 -8.68 -14.77 -8.23
C VAL A 74 -9.31 -15.23 -6.91
N PRO A 75 -10.58 -15.67 -6.90
CA PRO A 75 -11.16 -16.31 -5.72
C PRO A 75 -10.26 -17.44 -5.19
N GLY A 76 -10.03 -17.45 -3.88
CA GLY A 76 -9.08 -18.33 -3.18
C GLY A 76 -7.63 -17.81 -3.14
N GLY A 77 -7.31 -16.79 -3.96
CA GLY A 77 -5.99 -16.19 -4.07
C GLY A 77 -5.68 -15.14 -2.99
N ASN A 78 -4.43 -14.69 -2.96
CA ASN A 78 -3.92 -13.72 -2.01
C ASN A 78 -3.03 -12.67 -2.68
N ALA A 79 -3.04 -11.48 -2.09
CA ALA A 79 -2.13 -10.38 -2.39
C ALA A 79 -1.63 -9.78 -1.06
N GLY A 80 -0.51 -9.09 -1.05
CA GLY A 80 0.08 -8.52 0.14
C GLY A 80 0.97 -7.32 -0.15
N ILE A 81 1.23 -6.55 0.90
CA ILE A 81 2.07 -5.36 0.83
C ILE A 81 2.84 -5.17 2.16
N GLY A 82 4.05 -4.61 2.07
CA GLY A 82 4.96 -4.36 3.21
C GLY A 82 6.27 -5.13 3.14
N GLY A 83 6.30 -6.27 2.44
CA GLY A 83 7.53 -6.93 1.99
C GLY A 83 8.53 -7.32 3.09
N GLY A 84 8.07 -7.83 4.25
CA GLY A 84 8.94 -8.44 5.27
C GLY A 84 9.66 -7.49 6.21
N ARG A 85 9.36 -6.18 6.20
CA ARG A 85 10.16 -5.16 6.90
C ARG A 85 9.49 -4.55 8.13
N GLY A 86 8.54 -5.27 8.73
CA GLY A 86 7.77 -4.80 9.88
C GLY A 86 6.29 -5.10 9.67
N LEU A 87 5.47 -4.06 9.65
CA LEU A 87 4.05 -4.16 9.33
C LEU A 87 3.82 -4.75 7.93
N GLU A 88 2.98 -5.77 7.88
CA GLU A 88 2.49 -6.41 6.66
C GLU A 88 0.96 -6.38 6.62
N LEU A 89 0.43 -6.13 5.43
CA LEU A 89 -0.99 -6.22 5.13
C LEU A 89 -1.19 -7.30 4.06
N GLY A 90 -2.07 -8.26 4.33
CA GLY A 90 -2.44 -9.31 3.39
C GLY A 90 -3.92 -9.26 3.07
N LEU A 91 -4.26 -9.43 1.80
CA LEU A 91 -5.62 -9.62 1.32
C LEU A 91 -5.79 -11.05 0.81
N ARG A 92 -6.88 -11.70 1.19
CA ARG A 92 -7.32 -12.97 0.59
C ARG A 92 -8.71 -12.80 0.03
N LEU A 93 -8.88 -13.03 -1.27
CA LEU A 93 -10.19 -13.01 -1.90
C LEU A 93 -10.88 -14.36 -1.67
N ASN A 94 -12.05 -14.36 -1.04
CA ASN A 94 -12.84 -15.57 -0.83
C ASN A 94 -13.73 -15.90 -2.04
N GLU A 95 -14.25 -17.13 -2.06
CA GLU A 95 -15.23 -17.60 -3.04
C GLU A 95 -16.53 -16.80 -3.05
N ASP A 96 -16.94 -16.25 -1.90
CA ASP A 96 -18.13 -15.40 -1.76
C ASP A 96 -17.85 -13.92 -2.05
N GLN A 97 -16.70 -13.60 -2.65
CA GLN A 97 -16.21 -12.26 -2.96
C GLN A 97 -15.91 -11.36 -1.75
N SER A 98 -16.03 -11.87 -0.51
CA SER A 98 -15.49 -11.17 0.66
C SER A 98 -13.96 -11.21 0.66
N VAL A 99 -13.33 -10.24 1.32
CA VAL A 99 -11.89 -10.14 1.44
C VAL A 99 -11.48 -10.36 2.90
N CYS A 100 -10.62 -11.34 3.17
CA CYS A 100 -9.89 -11.41 4.44
C CYS A 100 -8.81 -10.35 4.41
N VAL A 101 -8.86 -9.40 5.33
CA VAL A 101 -7.76 -8.49 5.59
C VAL A 101 -6.98 -9.04 6.77
N THR A 102 -5.70 -9.34 6.58
CA THR A 102 -4.75 -9.70 7.64
C THR A 102 -3.80 -8.55 7.86
N ILE A 103 -3.62 -8.15 9.12
CA ILE A 103 -2.65 -7.15 9.53
C ILE A 103 -1.70 -7.81 10.50
N ASN A 104 -0.40 -7.71 10.20
CA ASN A 104 0.64 -8.26 11.05
C ASN A 104 1.75 -7.23 11.25
N ASP A 105 1.74 -6.59 12.40
CA ASP A 105 2.85 -5.79 12.95
C ASP A 105 3.41 -6.57 14.16
N PRO A 106 4.57 -7.23 14.02
CA PRO A 106 5.13 -8.12 15.04
C PRO A 106 5.26 -7.49 16.43
N ASP A 107 5.44 -6.17 16.50
CA ASP A 107 5.68 -5.46 17.74
C ASP A 107 4.41 -4.80 18.32
N ARG A 108 3.33 -4.70 17.53
CA ARG A 108 2.18 -3.85 17.89
C ARG A 108 0.82 -4.52 17.76
N LEU A 109 0.53 -5.16 16.63
CA LEU A 109 -0.81 -5.66 16.31
C LEU A 109 -0.77 -6.78 15.28
N SER A 110 -1.31 -7.94 15.63
CA SER A 110 -1.63 -9.02 14.68
C SER A 110 -3.12 -9.32 14.75
N THR A 111 -3.85 -9.14 13.65
CA THR A 111 -5.31 -9.32 13.59
C THR A 111 -5.77 -9.64 12.17
N PHE A 112 -7.02 -10.05 12.05
CA PHE A 112 -7.68 -10.20 10.76
C PHE A 112 -9.17 -9.91 10.89
N PHE A 113 -9.79 -9.52 9.78
CA PHE A 113 -11.23 -9.28 9.67
C PHE A 113 -11.69 -9.46 8.23
N TRP A 114 -13.00 -9.59 8.05
CA TRP A 114 -13.63 -9.73 6.75
C TRP A 114 -14.24 -8.40 6.34
N ILE A 115 -14.06 -8.00 5.07
CA ILE A 115 -14.77 -6.87 4.46
C ILE A 115 -15.48 -7.39 3.21
N ARG A 116 -16.68 -6.87 2.93
CA ARG A 116 -17.33 -7.02 1.62
C ARG A 116 -17.22 -5.71 0.83
N PRO A 117 -16.14 -5.53 0.05
CA PRO A 117 -15.97 -4.32 -0.74
C PRO A 117 -16.95 -4.26 -1.91
N GLN A 118 -17.03 -3.11 -2.57
CA GLN A 118 -17.75 -2.97 -3.85
C GLN A 118 -17.11 -3.86 -4.93
N ASP A 119 -17.91 -4.35 -5.88
CA ASP A 119 -17.47 -5.32 -6.89
C ASP A 119 -16.26 -4.87 -7.74
N ASP A 120 -16.04 -3.57 -7.89
CA ASP A 120 -15.00 -2.96 -8.72
C ASP A 120 -13.72 -2.60 -7.95
N TRP A 121 -13.59 -2.99 -6.68
CA TRP A 121 -12.48 -2.59 -5.81
C TRP A 121 -11.09 -2.89 -6.39
N ILE A 122 -10.93 -4.00 -7.12
CA ILE A 122 -9.65 -4.33 -7.79
C ILE A 122 -9.31 -3.28 -8.84
N GLN A 123 -10.29 -2.86 -9.65
CA GLN A 123 -10.09 -1.84 -10.66
C GLN A 123 -9.85 -0.46 -10.05
N ASP A 124 -10.56 -0.13 -8.97
CA ASP A 124 -10.32 1.08 -8.18
C ASP A 124 -8.89 1.09 -7.60
N HIS A 125 -8.38 -0.04 -7.10
CA HIS A 125 -7.01 -0.13 -6.59
C HIS A 125 -5.95 0.04 -7.69
N ARG A 126 -6.21 -0.40 -8.93
CA ARG A 126 -5.34 -0.10 -10.08
C ARG A 126 -5.30 1.39 -10.39
N VAL A 127 -6.46 2.03 -10.46
CA VAL A 127 -6.55 3.50 -10.69
C VAL A 127 -5.85 4.29 -9.58
N ARG A 128 -5.97 3.83 -8.33
CA ARG A 128 -5.26 4.41 -7.18
C ARG A 128 -3.75 4.25 -7.28
N LEU A 129 -3.27 3.08 -7.69
CA LEU A 129 -1.86 2.83 -7.93
C LEU A 129 -1.32 3.76 -9.04
N ASP A 130 -2.01 3.88 -10.16
CA ASP A 130 -1.64 4.79 -11.26
C ASP A 130 -1.52 6.24 -10.76
N ARG A 131 -2.52 6.70 -9.99
CA ARG A 131 -2.50 8.04 -9.40
C ARG A 131 -1.34 8.22 -8.43
N LEU A 132 -1.07 7.22 -7.59
CA LEU A 132 0.03 7.25 -6.64
C LEU A 132 1.38 7.34 -7.35
N GLN A 133 1.59 6.61 -8.44
CA GLN A 133 2.82 6.69 -9.24
C GLN A 133 2.99 8.05 -9.94
N GLN A 134 1.90 8.77 -10.23
CA GLN A 134 1.94 10.14 -10.76
C GLN A 134 2.27 11.18 -9.68
N VAL A 135 1.70 11.03 -8.48
CA VAL A 135 1.89 11.98 -7.36
C VAL A 135 3.22 11.74 -6.65
N TRP A 136 3.64 10.49 -6.52
CA TRP A 136 4.84 10.03 -5.82
C TRP A 136 5.74 9.20 -6.73
N PRO A 137 6.25 9.79 -7.83
CA PRO A 137 7.10 9.09 -8.78
C PRO A 137 8.38 8.55 -8.13
N SER A 138 8.93 7.44 -8.62
CA SER A 138 10.34 7.14 -8.32
C SER A 138 11.24 8.27 -8.85
N GLU A 139 12.09 8.79 -7.97
CA GLU A 139 13.10 9.83 -8.26
C GLU A 139 14.53 9.26 -8.19
N VAL A 140 14.69 8.00 -7.81
CA VAL A 140 15.96 7.31 -7.63
C VAL A 140 15.98 6.02 -8.46
N ILE A 141 17.09 5.76 -9.15
CA ILE A 141 17.30 4.53 -9.91
C ILE A 141 18.37 3.70 -9.20
N GLU A 142 18.11 2.41 -9.01
CA GLU A 142 19.13 1.46 -8.57
C GLU A 142 19.92 0.97 -9.81
N THR A 143 21.18 1.38 -9.93
CA THR A 143 22.04 1.04 -11.08
C THR A 143 22.83 -0.25 -10.86
N ALA A 144 23.03 -0.63 -9.60
CA ALA A 144 23.57 -1.91 -9.15
C ALA A 144 23.05 -2.19 -7.72
N PRO A 145 23.14 -3.44 -7.20
CA PRO A 145 22.65 -3.74 -5.86
C PRO A 145 23.18 -2.77 -4.80
N MET A 146 22.27 -2.07 -4.11
CA MET A 146 22.56 -1.02 -3.11
C MET A 146 23.28 0.23 -3.64
N VAL A 147 23.33 0.42 -4.96
CA VAL A 147 23.91 1.61 -5.61
C VAL A 147 22.80 2.38 -6.29
N TYR A 148 22.58 3.59 -5.80
CA TYR A 148 21.48 4.45 -6.20
C TYR A 148 22.00 5.72 -6.85
N GLU A 149 21.26 6.24 -7.81
CA GLU A 149 21.51 7.53 -8.46
C GLU A 149 20.19 8.28 -8.61
N TRP A 150 20.24 9.61 -8.56
CA TRP A 150 19.07 10.43 -8.90
C TRP A 150 18.70 10.23 -10.37
N SER A 151 17.41 10.02 -10.65
CA SER A 151 16.91 9.93 -12.01
C SER A 151 17.02 11.30 -12.70
N PRO A 152 17.88 11.47 -13.73
CA PRO A 152 18.13 12.78 -14.33
C PRO A 152 16.96 13.30 -15.19
N ASP A 153 16.00 12.45 -15.56
CA ASP A 153 15.02 12.72 -16.62
C ASP A 153 13.57 13.02 -16.16
N ARG A 154 13.28 13.09 -14.85
CA ARG A 154 11.97 13.59 -14.37
C ARG A 154 12.08 15.01 -13.85
N ARG A 155 11.90 15.99 -14.74
CA ARG A 155 11.74 17.41 -14.37
C ARG A 155 10.39 17.61 -13.67
N HIS A 156 10.45 18.27 -12.51
CA HIS A 156 9.35 18.81 -11.72
C HIS A 156 8.33 19.64 -12.52
#